data_AF-A0A6B1GN09-F1
#
_entry.id   AF-A0A6B1GN09-F1
#
_cell.length_a   1.000
_cell.length_b   1.000
_cell.length_c   1.000
_cell.angle_alpha   90.00
_cell.angle_beta   90.00
_cell.angle_gamma   90.00
#
_symmetry.space_group_name_H-M   'P 1'
#
loop_
_entity.id
_entity.type
_entity.pdbx_description
1 polymer ?
#
loop_
_entity_poly.entity_id
_entity_poly.type
_entity_poly.pdbx_seq_one_letter_code
_entity_poly.pdbx_strand_id
1 'polypeptide(L)' 'YIIPCHRVIRRSGGLGGYRWGLSRKKVMQAWESAQIIDARLQRN' A
#
# COMPACT_ATOMS: atom_id res chain seq x y z
N TYR A 1 13.51 -1.42 -1.95
CA TYR A 1 12.61 -0.83 -0.94
C TYR A 1 12.69 -1.71 0.29
N ILE A 2 13.50 -1.36 1.29
CA ILE A 2 13.84 -2.29 2.39
C ILE A 2 12.79 -2.22 3.51
N ILE A 3 12.22 -1.04 3.75
CA ILE A 3 11.26 -0.81 4.84
C ILE A 3 9.86 -0.59 4.26
N PRO A 4 8.85 -1.42 4.56
CA PRO A 4 7.48 -1.30 4.05
C PRO A 4 6.66 -0.19 4.74
N CYS A 5 7.20 1.01 4.87
CA CYS A 5 6.59 2.10 5.64
C CYS A 5 5.27 2.64 5.05
N HIS A 6 4.98 2.34 3.78
CA HIS A 6 3.67 2.62 3.17
C HIS A 6 2.56 1.72 3.72
N ARG A 7 2.86 0.57 4.36
CA ARG A 7 1.88 -0.32 5.00
C ARG A 7 1.47 0.13 6.40
N VAL A 8 2.23 1.02 7.04
CA VAL A 8 1.95 1.50 8.40
C VAL A 8 0.85 2.56 8.39
N ILE A 9 -0.20 2.35 9.19
CA ILE A 9 -1.35 3.27 9.35
C ILE A 9 -1.48 3.76 10.80
N ARG A 10 -2.26 4.82 11.02
CA ARG A 10 -2.56 5.33 12.36
C ARG A 10 -3.59 4.43 13.04
N ARG A 11 -3.63 4.44 14.39
CA ARG A 11 -4.66 3.75 15.18
C ARG A 11 -6.09 4.14 14.78
N SER A 12 -6.30 5.39 14.33
CA SER A 12 -7.59 5.87 13.83
C SER A 12 -8.00 5.31 12.47
N GLY A 13 -7.18 4.45 11.84
CA GLY A 13 -7.41 3.94 10.48
C GLY A 13 -6.92 4.87 9.35
N GLY A 14 -6.53 6.10 9.69
CA GLY A 14 -6.02 7.07 8.71
C GLY A 14 -4.58 6.82 8.27
N LEU A 15 -4.20 7.39 7.12
CA LEU A 15 -2.81 7.38 6.67
C LEU A 15 -1.95 8.28 7.56
N GLY A 16 -0.86 7.71 8.09
CA GLY A 16 0.23 8.47 8.69
C GLY A 16 1.15 9.07 7.63
N GLY A 17 1.97 10.06 8.04
CA GLY A 17 2.93 10.74 7.19
C GLY A 17 3.85 9.77 6.43
N TYR A 18 4.41 10.28 5.34
CA TYR A 18 5.26 9.50 4.44
C TYR A 18 6.26 10.44 3.78
N ARG A 19 7.53 10.03 3.71
CA ARG A 19 8.65 10.89 3.27
C ARG A 19 8.40 11.58 1.92
N TRP A 20 7.67 10.91 1.03
CA TRP A 20 7.38 11.38 -0.33
C TRP A 20 5.92 11.79 -0.54
N GLY A 21 5.21 12.10 0.55
CA GLY A 21 3.82 12.54 0.52
C GLY A 21 2.79 11.40 0.43
N LEU A 22 1.57 11.69 0.87
CA LEU A 22 0.50 10.68 0.96
C LEU A 22 0.09 10.12 -0.40
N SER A 23 0.21 10.89 -1.48
CA SER A 23 -0.09 10.42 -2.84
C SER A 23 0.77 9.22 -3.22
N ARG A 24 2.08 9.28 -2.97
CA ARG A 24 2.98 8.16 -3.27
C ARG A 24 2.70 6.94 -2.37
N LYS A 25 2.37 7.16 -1.10
CA LYS A 25 1.94 6.09 -0.18
C LYS A 25 0.70 5.34 -0.69
N LYS A 26 -0.31 6.08 -1.17
CA LYS A 26 -1.54 5.51 -1.75
C LYS A 26 -1.25 4.69 -3.01
N VAL A 27 -0.42 5.21 -3.92
CA VAL A 27 -0.05 4.48 -5.15
C VAL A 27 0.63 3.16 -4.82
N MET A 28 1.53 3.13 -3.84
CA MET A 28 2.21 1.90 -3.44
C MET A 28 1.26 0.87 -2.81
N GLN A 29 0.31 1.30 -1.98
CA GLN A 29 -0.73 0.42 -1.45
C GLN A 29 -1.64 -0.11 -2.57
N ALA A 30 -2.03 0.75 -3.51
CA ALA A 30 -2.86 0.36 -4.65
C ALA A 30 -2.16 -0.67 -5.55
N TRP A 31 -0.87 -0.48 -5.81
CA TRP A 31 -0.06 -1.43 -6.57
C TRP A 31 0.01 -2.80 -5.87
N GLU A 32 0.27 -2.84 -4.56
CA GLU A 32 0.25 -4.11 -3.81
C GLU A 32 -1.13 -4.80 -3.87
N SER A 33 -2.21 -4.03 -3.73
CA SER A 33 -3.58 -4.55 -3.87
C SER A 33 -3.85 -5.12 -5.27
N ALA A 34 -3.37 -4.46 -6.33
CA ALA A 34 -3.51 -4.93 -7.69
C ALA A 34 -2.78 -6.25 -7.92
N GLN A 35 -1.55 -6.40 -7.41
CA GLN A 35 -0.80 -7.66 -7.48
C GLN A 35 -1.53 -8.81 -6.77
N ILE A 36 -2.19 -8.53 -5.64
CA ILE A 36 -3.00 -9.53 -4.92
C ILE A 36 -4.21 -9.95 -5.75
N ILE A 37 -4.89 -8.99 -6.39
CA ILE A 37 -6.05 -9.26 -7.24
C ILE A 37 -5.65 -10.09 -8.45
N ASP A 38 -4.59 -9.70 -9.17
CA ASP A 38 -4.08 -10.44 -10.33
C ASP A 38 -3.71 -11.88 -9.95
N ALA A 39 -2.98 -12.05 -8.83
CA ALA A 39 -2.62 -13.37 -8.31
C ALA A 39 -3.82 -14.22 -7.86
N ARG A 40 -4.99 -13.61 -7.60
CA ARG A 40 -6.25 -14.34 -7.31
C ARG A 40 -6.97 -14.73 -8.61
N LEU A 41 -6.98 -13.84 -9.59
CA LEU A 41 -7.61 -14.10 -10.89
C LEU A 41 -6.93 -15.24 -11.64
N GLN A 42 -5.61 -15.35 -11.55
CA GLN A 42 -4.83 -16.42 -12.19
C GLN A 42 -5.00 -17.80 -11.54
N ARG A 43 -5.66 -17.89 -10.37
CA ARG A 43 -5.86 -19.16 -9.64
C ARG A 43 -7.26 -19.76 -9.82
N ASN A 44 -8.16 -19.05 -10.51
CA ASN A 44 -9.51 -19.51 -10.86
C ASN A 44 -9.54 -19.94 -12.32
#